data_AF-A0A9X2VL82-F1
#
_entry.id   AF-A0A9X2VL82-F1
#
_cell.length_a   1.000
_cell.length_b   1.000
_cell.length_c   1.000
_cell.angle_alpha   90.00
_cell.angle_beta   90.00
_cell.angle_gamma   90.00
#
_symmetry.space_group_name_H-M   'P 1'
#
loop_
_entity.id
_entity.type
_entity.pdbx_description
1 polymer ?
#
loop_
_entity_poly.entity_id
_entity_poly.type
_entity_poly.pdbx_seq_one_letter_code
_entity_poly.pdbx_strand_id
1 'polypeptide(L)'
;MNDSPVLAGRSAVAVLFAAAACALGVATTATASALSQPEPERCCAAVPTATRVSAAPRTPSTRPAGPPLCLIGSWRAVDETFMIKFYTDRPAIRFTSKGREFQFRPDGTMLETQDNVVMTAPYGDVELRVVGNGTSEFRWTATGDAITYLARTKVAHSWSYYDHRGLLGKHDAYLEPNLNEVDDYVCSGDTMLETNPDGFRSSWVRTDAYGVYR
;
A
#
# COMPACT_ATOMS: atom_id res chain seq x y z
N MET A 1 -25.01 55.53 12.60
CA MET A 1 -26.46 55.59 12.35
C MET A 1 -26.72 55.06 10.94
N ASN A 2 -26.99 53.77 10.83
CA ASN A 2 -28.17 53.26 10.15
C ASN A 2 -28.32 51.81 10.58
N ASP A 3 -29.38 51.59 11.34
CA ASP A 3 -29.77 50.34 11.97
C ASP A 3 -30.36 49.36 10.95
N SER A 4 -29.84 48.12 11.00
CA SER A 4 -30.57 46.85 11.15
C SER A 4 -31.62 46.41 10.07
N PRO A 5 -32.17 45.18 10.17
CA PRO A 5 -31.56 43.84 10.13
C PRO A 5 -32.32 42.91 9.15
N VAL A 6 -32.38 41.59 9.41
CA VAL A 6 -33.32 40.56 8.84
C VAL A 6 -32.73 39.78 7.62
N LEU A 7 -32.68 38.44 7.51
CA LEU A 7 -33.30 37.30 8.22
C LEU A 7 -32.45 36.03 8.07
N ALA A 8 -32.70 35.11 8.99
CA ALA A 8 -32.25 33.73 9.05
C ALA A 8 -32.59 32.88 7.81
N GLY A 9 -31.70 31.95 7.49
CA GLY A 9 -31.93 30.85 6.56
C GLY A 9 -31.48 29.53 7.18
N ARG A 10 -32.19 29.07 8.20
CA ARG A 10 -32.17 27.65 8.61
C ARG A 10 -33.11 26.90 7.68
N SER A 11 -32.58 26.00 6.86
CA SER A 11 -33.39 24.93 6.26
C SER A 11 -32.76 23.59 6.61
N ALA A 12 -33.28 23.02 7.69
CA ALA A 12 -33.21 21.59 7.94
C ALA A 12 -34.08 20.89 6.89
N VAL A 13 -33.53 19.89 6.21
CA VAL A 13 -34.32 18.89 5.51
C VAL A 13 -33.88 17.53 6.06
N ALA A 14 -34.72 17.01 6.96
CA ALA A 14 -34.66 15.66 7.47
C ALA A 14 -35.95 14.96 7.05
N VAL A 15 -35.88 13.94 6.18
CA VAL A 15 -36.87 12.86 5.97
C VAL A 15 -36.08 11.70 5.30
N LEU A 16 -35.75 10.57 5.93
CA LEU A 16 -36.52 9.38 6.37
C LEU A 16 -37.04 8.45 5.25
N PHE A 17 -37.04 7.13 5.58
CA PHE A 17 -37.61 5.94 4.91
C PHE A 17 -36.70 5.22 3.89
N ALA A 18 -36.57 3.89 3.82
CA ALA A 18 -37.05 2.71 4.58
C ALA A 18 -36.19 1.50 4.10
N ALA A 19 -35.63 0.67 4.98
CA ALA A 19 -36.11 -0.68 5.34
C ALA A 19 -36.18 -1.76 4.23
N ALA A 20 -35.45 -2.85 4.52
CA ALA A 20 -35.76 -4.27 4.30
C ALA A 20 -35.58 -4.92 2.91
N ALA A 21 -34.73 -5.96 2.89
CA ALA A 21 -35.09 -7.38 2.68
C ALA A 21 -33.86 -8.15 2.14
N CYS A 22 -33.20 -8.96 2.96
CA CYS A 22 -33.39 -10.41 3.02
C CYS A 22 -33.06 -11.15 1.71
N ALA A 23 -31.89 -11.79 1.69
CA ALA A 23 -31.69 -13.06 0.99
C ALA A 23 -30.66 -13.92 1.76
N LEU A 24 -31.19 -14.69 2.71
CA LEU A 24 -30.52 -15.86 3.27
C LEU A 24 -30.54 -16.96 2.20
N GLY A 25 -29.36 -17.40 1.76
CA GLY A 25 -29.17 -18.50 0.82
C GLY A 25 -28.37 -19.64 1.44
N VAL A 26 -29.05 -20.41 2.28
CA VAL A 26 -28.91 -21.85 2.60
C VAL A 26 -27.53 -22.52 2.36
N ALA A 27 -26.89 -22.88 3.47
CA ALA A 27 -25.91 -23.95 3.54
C ALA A 27 -26.58 -25.31 3.27
N THR A 28 -26.07 -26.06 2.30
CA THR A 28 -26.38 -27.49 2.17
C THR A 28 -25.16 -28.32 2.55
N THR A 29 -25.41 -29.15 3.55
CA THR A 29 -24.52 -30.08 4.22
C THR A 29 -24.10 -31.24 3.32
N ALA A 30 -22.86 -31.68 3.51
CA ALA A 30 -22.28 -32.87 2.92
C ALA A 30 -23.07 -34.14 3.25
N THR A 31 -23.35 -34.94 2.23
CA THR A 31 -23.63 -36.38 2.38
C THR A 31 -22.45 -37.15 1.82
N ALA A 32 -21.63 -37.67 2.72
CA ALA A 32 -20.63 -38.68 2.42
C ALA A 32 -21.35 -40.01 2.17
N SER A 33 -21.38 -40.44 0.91
CA SER A 33 -21.80 -41.79 0.56
C SER A 33 -20.63 -42.74 0.84
N ALA A 34 -20.67 -43.41 2.00
CA ALA A 34 -19.87 -44.59 2.26
C ALA A 34 -20.38 -45.73 1.36
N LEU A 35 -19.75 -45.91 0.20
CA LEU A 35 -19.90 -47.10 -0.63
C LEU A 35 -18.84 -48.11 -0.21
N SER A 36 -19.32 -49.19 0.36
CA SER A 36 -18.60 -50.41 0.71
C SER A 36 -17.69 -50.86 -0.42
N GLN A 37 -16.41 -51.04 -0.10
CA GLN A 37 -15.41 -51.60 -1.00
C GLN A 37 -15.81 -53.02 -1.42
N PRO A 38 -15.83 -53.36 -2.71
CA PRO A 38 -15.65 -54.74 -3.12
C PRO A 38 -14.20 -55.15 -2.83
N GLU A 39 -14.07 -56.29 -2.17
CA GLU A 39 -12.84 -57.01 -1.88
C GLU A 39 -11.91 -57.07 -3.12
N PRO A 40 -10.59 -56.79 -2.99
CA PRO A 40 -9.70 -56.87 -4.13
C PRO A 40 -9.52 -58.32 -4.56
N GLU A 41 -9.93 -58.63 -5.79
CA GLU A 41 -9.61 -59.87 -6.48
C GLU A 41 -8.10 -60.15 -6.38
N ARG A 42 -7.76 -61.30 -5.81
CA ARG A 42 -6.41 -61.86 -5.87
C ARG A 42 -6.14 -62.33 -7.30
N CYS A 43 -5.65 -61.43 -8.15
CA CYS A 43 -5.08 -61.80 -9.43
C CYS A 43 -3.55 -61.86 -9.31
N CYS A 44 -3.02 -63.06 -9.47
CA CYS A 44 -1.60 -63.33 -9.59
C CYS A 44 -1.04 -62.64 -10.84
N ALA A 45 -0.15 -61.67 -10.63
CA ALA A 45 1.06 -61.50 -11.45
C ALA A 45 2.08 -60.77 -10.59
N ALA A 46 3.13 -61.48 -10.16
CA ALA A 46 4.28 -60.88 -9.52
C ALA A 46 4.93 -59.91 -10.51
N VAL A 47 4.64 -58.62 -10.35
CA VAL A 47 5.41 -57.55 -10.98
C VAL A 47 6.81 -57.63 -10.38
N PRO A 48 7.90 -57.72 -11.17
CA PRO A 48 9.24 -57.72 -10.62
C PRO A 48 9.38 -56.48 -9.75
N THR A 49 9.82 -56.68 -8.51
CA THR A 49 10.03 -55.65 -7.51
C THR A 49 11.01 -54.64 -8.09
N ALA A 50 10.48 -53.58 -8.72
CA ALA A 50 11.29 -52.47 -9.17
C ALA A 50 11.90 -51.88 -7.90
N THR A 51 13.20 -52.07 -7.73
CA THR A 51 13.99 -51.46 -6.67
C THR A 51 13.66 -49.97 -6.70
N ARG A 52 12.91 -49.47 -5.71
CA ARG A 52 12.66 -48.04 -5.58
C ARG A 52 14.02 -47.39 -5.34
N VAL A 53 14.58 -46.82 -6.39
CA VAL A 53 15.77 -45.97 -6.28
C VAL A 53 15.37 -44.84 -5.34
N SER A 54 15.96 -44.84 -4.14
CA SER A 54 15.76 -43.75 -3.19
C SER A 54 16.15 -42.45 -3.90
N ALA A 55 15.25 -41.45 -3.87
CA ALA A 55 15.54 -40.15 -4.44
C ALA A 55 16.86 -39.66 -3.86
N ALA A 56 17.81 -39.31 -4.73
CA ALA A 56 19.08 -38.73 -4.30
C ALA A 56 18.78 -37.50 -3.42
N PRO A 57 19.51 -37.29 -2.32
CA PRO A 57 19.35 -36.10 -1.50
C PRO A 57 19.44 -34.86 -2.39
N ARG A 58 18.38 -34.05 -2.41
CA ARG A 58 18.40 -32.79 -3.15
C ARG A 58 19.45 -31.90 -2.50
N THR A 59 20.41 -31.43 -3.28
CA THR A 59 21.33 -30.38 -2.86
C THR A 59 20.47 -29.19 -2.38
N PRO A 60 20.70 -28.66 -1.17
CA PRO A 60 19.99 -27.48 -0.72
C PRO A 60 20.18 -26.37 -1.74
N SER A 61 19.09 -25.89 -2.33
CA SER A 61 19.11 -24.73 -3.20
C SER A 61 19.38 -23.51 -2.34
N THR A 62 20.53 -22.86 -2.53
CA THR A 62 20.84 -21.55 -1.98
C THR A 62 20.19 -20.47 -2.85
N ARG A 63 18.86 -20.51 -3.01
CA ARG A 63 18.16 -19.36 -3.57
C ARG A 63 18.48 -18.17 -2.65
N PRO A 64 18.92 -17.02 -3.20
CA PRO A 64 19.09 -15.82 -2.40
C PRO A 64 17.82 -15.59 -1.58
N ALA A 65 17.98 -15.23 -0.31
CA ALA A 65 16.84 -14.85 0.51
C ALA A 65 16.07 -13.77 -0.27
N GLY A 66 14.79 -14.04 -0.54
CA GLY A 66 13.92 -13.04 -1.15
C GLY A 66 13.76 -11.83 -0.24
N PRO A 67 13.13 -10.76 -0.73
CA PRO A 67 12.79 -9.64 0.12
C PRO A 67 11.99 -10.09 1.37
N PRO A 68 12.09 -9.35 2.48
CA PRO A 68 11.32 -9.61 3.69
C PRO A 68 9.83 -9.77 3.39
N LEU A 69 9.25 -10.90 3.77
CA LEU A 69 7.84 -11.22 3.49
C LEU A 69 6.89 -10.18 4.08
N CYS A 70 7.27 -9.56 5.20
CA CYS A 70 6.48 -8.55 5.86
C CYS A 70 6.19 -7.35 4.94
N LEU A 71 7.15 -6.91 4.12
CA LEU A 71 6.96 -5.78 3.20
C LEU A 71 6.03 -6.11 2.03
N ILE A 72 6.03 -7.35 1.56
CA ILE A 72 5.26 -7.75 0.38
C ILE A 72 3.76 -7.60 0.62
N GLY A 73 3.08 -6.98 -0.34
CA GLY A 73 1.63 -6.76 -0.31
C GLY A 73 1.26 -5.31 -0.60
N SER A 74 0.01 -4.96 -0.30
CA SER A 74 -0.48 -3.59 -0.38
C SER A 74 -0.53 -2.91 0.98
N TRP A 75 -0.22 -1.62 0.95
CA TRP A 75 -0.13 -0.75 2.11
C TRP A 75 -0.80 0.58 1.81
N ARG A 76 -1.32 1.21 2.86
CA ARG A 76 -1.81 2.58 2.83
C ARG A 76 -1.17 3.37 3.96
N ALA A 77 -0.60 4.51 3.62
CA ALA A 77 -0.12 5.46 4.61
C ALA A 77 -1.30 6.06 5.38
N VAL A 78 -1.24 5.98 6.71
CA VAL A 78 -2.27 6.55 7.62
C VAL A 78 -1.80 7.81 8.32
N ASP A 79 -0.48 7.97 8.47
CA ASP A 79 0.17 9.17 9.01
C ASP A 79 1.52 9.34 8.32
N GLU A 80 1.77 10.51 7.75
CA GLU A 80 2.96 10.81 6.98
C GLU A 80 3.52 12.18 7.32
N THR A 81 4.84 12.26 7.38
CA THR A 81 5.60 13.49 7.53
C THR A 81 6.67 13.55 6.45
N PHE A 82 6.68 14.64 5.67
CA PHE A 82 7.67 14.92 4.63
C PHE A 82 8.40 16.23 4.91
N MET A 83 9.66 16.31 4.49
CA MET A 83 10.38 17.58 4.42
C MET A 83 10.36 18.08 2.98
N ILE A 84 9.52 19.07 2.67
CA ILE A 84 9.36 19.62 1.31
C ILE A 84 10.04 20.98 1.21
N LYS A 85 10.92 21.13 0.23
CA LYS A 85 11.48 22.41 -0.20
C LYS A 85 10.44 23.20 -0.99
N PHE A 86 9.50 23.84 -0.29
CA PHE A 86 8.39 24.56 -0.91
C PHE A 86 8.82 25.92 -1.49
N TYR A 87 9.64 26.68 -0.76
CA TYR A 87 10.24 27.92 -1.23
C TYR A 87 11.76 27.73 -1.43
N THR A 88 12.30 28.25 -2.53
CA THR A 88 13.71 28.07 -2.90
C THR A 88 14.67 28.72 -1.91
N ASP A 89 14.28 29.83 -1.31
CA ASP A 89 15.06 30.65 -0.36
C ASP A 89 14.85 30.26 1.12
N ARG A 90 14.04 29.24 1.41
CA ARG A 90 13.73 28.81 2.78
C ARG A 90 14.14 27.36 3.05
N PRO A 91 14.43 26.97 4.30
CA PRO A 91 14.61 25.56 4.64
C PRO A 91 13.39 24.71 4.24
N ALA A 92 13.60 23.39 4.14
CA ALA A 92 12.49 22.48 3.92
C ALA A 92 11.47 22.59 5.08
N ILE A 93 10.19 22.56 4.73
CA ILE A 93 9.07 22.68 5.66
C ILE A 93 8.52 21.28 5.90
N ARG A 94 8.12 21.01 7.15
CA ARG A 94 7.51 19.75 7.53
C ARG A 94 6.04 19.72 7.12
N PHE A 95 5.71 18.91 6.13
CA PHE A 95 4.35 18.64 5.70
C PHE A 95 3.81 17.35 6.33
N THR A 96 2.51 17.33 6.62
CA THR A 96 1.79 16.13 7.04
C THR A 96 0.82 15.67 5.98
N SER A 97 0.65 14.35 5.84
CA SER A 97 -0.24 13.74 4.85
C SER A 97 -0.81 12.41 5.33
N LYS A 98 -1.67 11.82 4.50
CA LYS A 98 -2.10 10.42 4.55
C LYS A 98 -2.69 10.00 3.21
N GLY A 99 -2.82 8.70 3.01
CA GLY A 99 -3.61 8.13 1.93
C GLY A 99 -2.85 7.76 0.67
N ARG A 100 -1.52 7.92 0.63
CA ARG A 100 -0.70 7.26 -0.39
C ARG A 100 -0.85 5.75 -0.27
N GLU A 101 -0.92 5.07 -1.41
CA GLU A 101 -1.02 3.62 -1.47
C GLU A 101 0.23 3.05 -2.12
N PHE A 102 0.70 1.93 -1.57
CA PHE A 102 1.89 1.25 -2.05
C PHE A 102 1.60 -0.22 -2.32
N GLN A 103 2.28 -0.79 -3.31
CA GLN A 103 2.21 -2.20 -3.63
C GLN A 103 3.63 -2.73 -3.84
N PHE A 104 4.13 -3.48 -2.85
CA PHE A 104 5.45 -4.12 -2.89
C PHE A 104 5.33 -5.52 -3.47
N ARG A 105 5.98 -5.75 -4.61
CA ARG A 105 5.96 -7.05 -5.30
C ARG A 105 7.22 -7.86 -5.01
N PRO A 106 7.13 -9.20 -4.93
CA PRO A 106 8.30 -10.07 -4.68
C PRO A 106 9.40 -9.99 -5.74
N ASP A 107 9.10 -9.46 -6.92
CA ASP A 107 10.04 -9.30 -8.02
C ASP A 107 10.92 -8.03 -7.89
N GLY A 108 10.78 -7.29 -6.79
CA GLY A 108 11.51 -6.05 -6.53
C GLY A 108 10.93 -4.83 -7.25
N THR A 109 9.68 -4.88 -7.69
CA THR A 109 8.94 -3.73 -8.21
C THR A 109 8.00 -3.18 -7.14
N MET A 110 7.89 -1.86 -7.04
CA MET A 110 6.95 -1.17 -6.16
C MET A 110 6.11 -0.20 -6.99
N LEU A 111 4.80 -0.16 -6.73
CA LEU A 111 3.89 0.83 -7.30
C LEU A 111 3.41 1.75 -6.19
N GLU A 112 3.59 3.04 -6.36
CA GLU A 112 2.99 4.10 -5.56
C GLU A 112 1.81 4.69 -6.33
N THR A 113 0.68 4.86 -5.64
CA THR A 113 -0.51 5.53 -6.16
C THR A 113 -0.91 6.66 -5.22
N GLN A 114 -1.23 7.81 -5.80
CA GLN A 114 -1.78 8.96 -5.12
C GLN A 114 -3.06 9.39 -5.83
N ASP A 115 -4.20 9.34 -5.14
CA ASP A 115 -5.46 9.91 -5.62
C ASP A 115 -5.74 11.21 -4.86
N ASN A 116 -5.32 12.33 -5.46
CA ASN A 116 -5.47 13.67 -4.89
C ASN A 116 -5.01 13.76 -3.42
N VAL A 117 -3.89 13.12 -3.09
CA VAL A 117 -3.33 13.10 -1.74
C VAL A 117 -2.92 14.50 -1.34
N VAL A 118 -3.50 14.98 -0.23
CA VAL A 118 -3.28 16.34 0.27
C VAL A 118 -2.24 16.34 1.38
N MET A 119 -1.17 17.08 1.16
CA MET A 119 -0.12 17.37 2.13
C MET A 119 -0.29 18.81 2.61
N THR A 120 -0.22 19.03 3.92
CA THR A 120 -0.39 20.37 4.52
C THR A 120 0.76 20.72 5.46
N ALA A 121 1.09 22.01 5.54
CA ALA A 121 2.03 22.53 6.53
C ALA A 121 1.66 23.96 6.95
N PRO A 122 1.80 24.31 8.24
CA PRO A 122 1.72 25.70 8.66
C PRO A 122 2.98 26.47 8.23
N TYR A 123 2.81 27.72 7.77
CA TYR A 123 3.91 28.64 7.46
C TYR A 123 3.52 30.07 7.82
N GLY A 124 3.97 30.56 8.98
CA GLY A 124 3.46 31.81 9.56
C GLY A 124 1.95 31.67 9.86
N ASP A 125 1.16 32.62 9.36
CA ASP A 125 -0.30 32.65 9.56
C ASP A 125 -1.09 31.96 8.43
N VAL A 126 -0.41 31.26 7.51
CA VAL A 126 -1.05 30.58 6.37
C VAL A 126 -0.78 29.09 6.37
N GLU A 127 -1.68 28.33 5.76
CA GLU A 127 -1.47 26.91 5.46
C GLU A 127 -0.94 26.78 4.02
N LEU A 128 0.17 26.06 3.89
CA LEU A 128 0.68 25.60 2.61
C LEU A 128 0.05 24.25 2.29
N ARG A 129 -0.26 24.03 1.02
CA ARG A 129 -0.87 22.77 0.57
C ARG A 129 -0.19 22.27 -0.68
N VAL A 130 0.15 20.99 -0.70
CA VAL A 130 0.64 20.27 -1.88
C VAL A 130 -0.32 19.14 -2.17
N VAL A 131 -0.73 18.97 -3.42
CA VAL A 131 -1.64 17.89 -3.84
C VAL A 131 -0.91 17.00 -4.84
N GLY A 132 -0.69 15.75 -4.46
CA GLY A 132 -0.10 14.71 -5.31
C GLY A 132 -1.20 13.89 -5.99
N ASN A 133 -1.04 13.63 -7.29
CA ASN A 133 -2.01 12.85 -8.04
C ASN A 133 -1.35 12.06 -9.19
N GLY A 134 -1.58 10.76 -9.22
CA GLY A 134 -1.11 9.85 -10.24
C GLY A 134 -0.35 8.64 -9.68
N THR A 135 0.55 8.08 -10.47
CA THR A 135 1.27 6.84 -10.12
C THR A 135 2.76 6.92 -10.43
N SER A 136 3.55 6.19 -9.64
CA SER A 136 4.99 6.00 -9.85
C SER A 136 5.35 4.52 -9.68
N GLU A 137 6.20 3.99 -10.56
CA GLU A 137 6.78 2.66 -10.40
C GLU A 137 8.26 2.80 -10.04
N PHE A 138 8.71 2.01 -9.06
CA PHE A 138 10.08 1.97 -8.57
C PHE A 138 10.62 0.55 -8.62
N ARG A 139 11.94 0.43 -8.70
CA ARG A 139 12.63 -0.77 -8.23
C ARG A 139 12.89 -0.64 -6.73
N TRP A 140 12.99 -1.76 -6.05
CA TRP A 140 13.32 -1.74 -4.62
C TRP A 140 14.04 -3.02 -4.20
N THR A 141 14.79 -2.91 -3.12
CA THR A 141 15.36 -4.00 -2.35
C THR A 141 15.17 -3.73 -0.86
N ALA A 142 15.34 -4.73 0.00
CA ALA A 142 15.28 -4.52 1.43
C ALA A 142 16.11 -5.54 2.20
N THR A 143 16.58 -5.12 3.38
CA THR A 143 17.14 -5.96 4.45
C THR A 143 16.07 -6.19 5.53
N GLY A 144 16.44 -6.77 6.66
CA GLY A 144 15.51 -6.98 7.78
C GLY A 144 15.01 -5.68 8.43
N ASP A 145 15.68 -4.55 8.18
CA ASP A 145 15.51 -3.27 8.87
C ASP A 145 15.56 -2.04 7.94
N ALA A 146 15.96 -2.18 6.67
CA ALA A 146 16.00 -1.08 5.72
C ALA A 146 15.32 -1.42 4.39
N ILE A 147 14.60 -0.45 3.82
CA ILE A 147 14.10 -0.45 2.44
C ILE A 147 15.04 0.42 1.62
N THR A 148 15.35 -0.01 0.39
CA THR A 148 16.08 0.80 -0.57
C THR A 148 15.23 0.99 -1.82
N TYR A 149 14.81 2.22 -2.08
CA TYR A 149 14.13 2.61 -3.31
C TYR A 149 15.16 2.92 -4.38
N LEU A 150 15.05 2.21 -5.49
CA LEU A 150 15.95 2.26 -6.62
C LEU A 150 15.16 2.70 -7.84
N ALA A 151 15.73 3.55 -8.68
CA ALA A 151 15.23 3.89 -10.02
C ALA A 151 13.69 4.08 -10.14
N ARG A 152 13.21 5.31 -10.30
CA ARG A 152 11.82 5.53 -10.71
C ARG A 152 11.67 5.18 -12.20
N THR A 153 11.12 4.00 -12.49
CA THR A 153 11.09 3.38 -13.84
C THR A 153 9.92 3.85 -14.69
N LYS A 154 8.80 4.22 -14.05
CA LYS A 154 7.64 4.81 -14.72
C LYS A 154 7.05 5.91 -13.85
N VAL A 155 6.55 6.96 -14.49
CA VAL A 155 5.94 8.08 -13.78
C VAL A 155 4.79 8.64 -14.59
N ALA A 156 3.64 8.77 -13.93
CA ALA A 156 2.45 9.46 -14.40
C ALA A 156 1.86 10.21 -13.21
N HIS A 157 2.70 10.98 -12.52
CA HIS A 157 2.42 11.64 -11.26
C HIS A 157 2.67 13.13 -11.39
N SER A 158 1.83 13.95 -10.77
CA SER A 158 1.97 15.40 -10.73
C SER A 158 1.73 15.96 -9.33
N TRP A 159 2.35 17.10 -9.05
CA TRP A 159 2.28 17.84 -7.80
C TRP A 159 1.74 19.24 -8.07
N SER A 160 0.68 19.63 -7.36
CA SER A 160 0.11 20.98 -7.42
C SER A 160 0.35 21.70 -6.10
N TYR A 161 0.95 22.89 -6.17
CA TYR A 161 1.40 23.66 -5.01
C TYR A 161 0.47 24.85 -4.77
N TYR A 162 0.06 25.05 -3.52
CA TYR A 162 -0.90 26.08 -3.13
C TYR A 162 -0.42 26.84 -1.89
N ASP A 163 -0.71 28.13 -1.87
CA ASP A 163 -0.73 28.94 -0.65
C ASP A 163 -2.05 29.76 -0.59
N HIS A 164 -2.12 30.75 0.31
CA HIS A 164 -3.28 31.62 0.47
C HIS A 164 -3.73 32.36 -0.81
N ARG A 165 -2.87 32.47 -1.83
CA ARG A 165 -3.17 33.10 -3.13
C ARG A 165 -3.80 32.13 -4.13
N GLY A 166 -3.85 30.84 -3.82
CA GLY A 166 -4.34 29.78 -4.70
C GLY A 166 -3.22 28.93 -5.29
N LEU A 167 -3.45 28.39 -6.50
CA LEU A 167 -2.47 27.53 -7.19
C LEU A 167 -1.25 28.34 -7.61
N LEU A 168 -0.09 27.98 -7.10
CA LEU A 168 1.20 28.57 -7.45
C LEU A 168 1.80 27.92 -8.70
N GLY A 169 1.63 26.61 -8.84
CA GLY A 169 2.20 25.86 -9.93
C GLY A 169 1.85 24.38 -9.89
N LYS A 170 1.98 23.73 -11.04
CA LYS A 170 1.86 22.28 -11.20
C LYS A 170 3.15 21.76 -11.81
N HIS A 171 3.70 20.70 -11.24
CA HIS A 171 4.91 20.05 -11.70
C HIS A 171 4.66 18.56 -11.91
N ASP A 172 4.99 18.06 -13.08
CA ASP A 172 5.00 16.62 -13.31
C ASP A 172 6.27 16.03 -12.69
N ALA A 173 6.11 14.87 -12.04
CA ALA A 173 7.24 14.12 -11.54
C ALA A 173 8.04 13.55 -12.73
N TYR A 174 9.36 13.48 -12.56
CA TYR A 174 10.27 13.01 -13.59
C TYR A 174 10.78 11.59 -13.26
N LEU A 175 11.27 10.91 -14.29
CA LEU A 175 11.98 9.64 -14.14
C LEU A 175 13.32 9.89 -13.45
N GLU A 176 13.64 9.07 -12.48
CA GLU A 176 14.86 9.20 -11.70
C GLU A 176 15.59 7.86 -11.71
N PRO A 177 16.30 7.54 -12.82
CA PRO A 177 16.90 6.22 -13.00
C PRO A 177 18.04 5.93 -12.01
N ASN A 178 18.61 6.99 -11.42
CA ASN A 178 19.70 6.90 -10.45
C ASN A 178 19.22 7.11 -9.01
N LEU A 179 17.90 7.07 -8.75
CA LEU A 179 17.37 7.13 -7.39
C LEU A 179 17.98 6.01 -6.54
N ASN A 180 18.43 6.38 -5.35
CA ASN A 180 18.95 5.47 -4.34
C ASN A 180 18.66 6.06 -2.96
N GLU A 181 17.43 5.86 -2.49
CA GLU A 181 16.93 6.33 -1.20
C GLU A 181 16.84 5.14 -0.25
N VAL A 182 17.35 5.30 0.98
CA VAL A 182 17.42 4.24 1.99
C VAL A 182 16.69 4.71 3.23
N ASP A 183 15.66 3.95 3.61
CA ASP A 183 14.80 4.25 4.74
C ASP A 183 14.83 3.06 5.72
N ASP A 184 14.88 3.37 7.01
CA ASP A 184 14.70 2.38 8.06
C ASP A 184 13.22 2.01 8.16
N TYR A 185 12.93 0.74 8.44
CA TYR A 185 11.56 0.30 8.67
C TYR A 185 11.43 -0.74 9.78
N VAL A 186 10.23 -0.78 10.36
CA VAL A 186 9.79 -1.84 11.27
C VAL A 186 8.41 -2.30 10.82
N CYS A 187 8.25 -3.60 10.62
CA CYS A 187 6.95 -4.19 10.30
C CYS A 187 6.48 -5.09 11.45
N SER A 188 5.22 -4.95 11.85
CA SER A 188 4.57 -5.79 12.85
C SER A 188 3.14 -6.10 12.42
N GLY A 189 2.91 -7.35 12.00
CA GLY A 189 1.61 -7.81 11.49
C GLY A 189 1.13 -6.98 10.31
N ASP A 190 0.03 -6.25 10.52
CA ASP A 190 -0.63 -5.40 9.52
C ASP A 190 -0.22 -3.93 9.61
N THR A 191 0.86 -3.62 10.34
CA THR A 191 1.38 -2.26 10.49
C THR A 191 2.85 -2.17 10.11
N MET A 192 3.22 -1.03 9.55
CA MET A 192 4.60 -0.70 9.21
C MET A 192 4.91 0.72 9.63
N LEU A 193 6.13 0.96 10.10
CA LEU A 193 6.69 2.28 10.31
C LEU A 193 7.94 2.40 9.44
N GLU A 194 8.04 3.50 8.71
CA GLU A 194 9.21 3.87 7.90
C GLU A 194 9.73 5.23 8.37
N THR A 195 11.05 5.40 8.40
CA THR A 195 11.73 6.63 8.81
C THR A 195 13.03 6.81 8.05
N ASN A 196 13.47 8.06 7.89
CA ASN A 196 14.83 8.34 7.42
C ASN A 196 15.48 9.53 8.17
N PRO A 197 16.82 9.69 8.06
CA PRO A 197 17.55 10.75 8.76
C PRO A 197 17.17 12.17 8.34
N ASP A 198 16.59 12.34 7.16
CA ASP A 198 16.17 13.65 6.62
C ASP A 198 14.85 14.14 7.24
N GLY A 199 14.23 13.33 8.11
CA GLY A 199 13.03 13.68 8.86
C GLY A 199 11.73 13.20 8.22
N PHE A 200 11.82 12.31 7.21
CA PHE A 200 10.66 11.56 6.76
C PHE A 200 10.22 10.55 7.82
N ARG A 201 8.90 10.40 7.95
CA ARG A 201 8.29 9.38 8.78
C ARG A 201 6.95 8.99 8.17
N SER A 202 6.67 7.70 8.08
CA SER A 202 5.40 7.21 7.56
C SER A 202 4.93 5.97 8.30
N SER A 203 3.69 5.98 8.77
CA SER A 203 3.03 4.83 9.38
C SER A 203 2.00 4.27 8.41
N TRP A 204 2.08 2.97 8.13
CA TRP A 204 1.23 2.30 7.15
C TRP A 204 0.39 1.22 7.80
N VAL A 205 -0.76 0.97 7.18
CA VAL A 205 -1.59 -0.21 7.46
C VAL A 205 -1.71 -1.05 6.20
N ARG A 206 -1.73 -2.37 6.38
CA ARG A 206 -1.92 -3.30 5.28
C ARG A 206 -3.32 -3.14 4.69
N THR A 207 -3.44 -3.36 3.39
CA THR A 207 -4.73 -3.40 2.69
C THR A 207 -4.89 -4.71 1.92
N ASP A 208 -6.13 -5.04 1.56
CA ASP A 208 -6.46 -6.26 0.82
C ASP A 208 -6.33 -6.12 -0.71
N ALA A 209 -5.78 -4.99 -1.19
CA ALA A 209 -5.70 -4.68 -2.61
C ALA A 209 -4.71 -5.59 -3.38
N TYR A 210 -3.70 -6.14 -2.70
CA TYR A 210 -2.74 -7.06 -3.30
C TYR A 210 -2.05 -7.94 -2.26
N GLY A 211 -1.93 -9.24 -2.61
CA GLY A 211 -0.94 -10.16 -2.06
C GLY A 211 -0.78 -10.08 -0.56
N VAL A 212 -1.74 -10.62 0.21
CA VAL A 212 -1.56 -10.77 1.66
C VAL A 212 -0.68 -12.00 1.89
N TYR A 213 0.60 -11.78 2.19
CA TYR A 213 1.52 -12.84 2.61
C TYR A 213 1.65 -12.76 4.13
N ARG A 214 0.95 -13.66 4.83
CA ARG A 214 1.06 -13.85 6.29
C ARG A 214 2.00 -15.01 6.60
#